data_AF-A0A7J5DQV9-F1
#
_entry.id   AF-A0A7J5DQV9-F1
#
_cell.length_a   1.000
_cell.length_b   1.000
_cell.length_c   1.000
_cell.angle_alpha   90.00
_cell.angle_beta   90.00
_cell.angle_gamma   90.00
#
_symmetry.space_group_name_H-M   'P 1'
#
loop_
_entity.id
_entity.type
_entity.pdbx_description
1 polymer ?
#
loop_
_entity_poly.entity_id
_entity_poly.type
_entity_poly.pdbx_seq_one_letter_code
_entity_poly.pdbx_strand_id
1 'polypeptide(L)'
;MHRARWGSATPTEQAFLAAMAATGLDNVTRVAIATGMGRDSRSISAPRERLIDKGVIEPVGHGLVRFTLPGFGAFVRGLDDA
;
A
#
# COMPACT_ATOMS: atom_id res chain seq x y z
N MET A 1 -4.10 -12.36 10.60
CA MET A 1 -3.28 -11.13 10.72
C MET A 1 -3.57 -10.11 9.62
N HIS A 2 -3.66 -10.52 8.35
CA HIS A 2 -3.94 -9.61 7.22
C HIS A 2 -5.21 -8.75 7.42
N ARG A 3 -6.35 -9.35 7.80
CA ARG A 3 -7.59 -8.61 8.06
C ARG A 3 -7.47 -7.55 9.16
N ALA A 4 -6.65 -7.77 10.19
CA ALA A 4 -6.41 -6.79 11.24
C ALA A 4 -5.56 -5.60 10.74
N ARG A 5 -4.54 -5.87 9.92
CA ARG A 5 -3.71 -4.83 9.27
C ARG A 5 -4.52 -4.00 8.26
N TRP A 6 -5.43 -4.65 7.54
CA TRP A 6 -6.37 -3.97 6.66
C TRP A 6 -7.38 -3.12 7.42
N GLY A 7 -8.01 -3.68 8.46
CA GLY A 7 -9.02 -2.98 9.25
C GLY A 7 -8.50 -1.79 10.04
N SER A 8 -7.20 -1.73 10.34
CA SER A 8 -6.58 -0.56 11.00
C SER A 8 -6.18 0.57 10.03
N ALA A 9 -6.29 0.34 8.72
CA ALA A 9 -6.03 1.35 7.70
C ALA A 9 -7.29 2.21 7.45
N THR A 10 -7.11 3.53 7.36
CA THR A 10 -8.16 4.47 6.93
C THR A 10 -8.53 4.23 5.46
N PRO A 11 -9.68 4.74 4.96
CA PRO A 11 -10.05 4.56 3.55
C PRO A 11 -8.99 5.04 2.55
N THR A 12 -8.29 6.14 2.84
CA THR A 12 -7.20 6.62 1.98
C THR A 12 -5.97 5.72 2.02
N GLU A 13 -5.66 5.14 3.20
CA GLU A 13 -4.59 4.16 3.34
C GLU A 13 -4.94 2.83 2.67
N GLN A 14 -6.19 2.37 2.76
CA GLN A 14 -6.68 1.20 2.03
C GLN A 14 -6.56 1.39 0.52
N ALA A 15 -6.92 2.56 -0.01
CA ALA A 15 -6.73 2.90 -1.42
C ALA A 15 -5.24 2.87 -1.83
N PHE A 16 -4.34 3.32 -0.96
CA PHE A 16 -2.89 3.22 -1.18
C PHE A 16 -2.44 1.76 -1.25
N LEU A 17 -2.86 0.92 -0.29
CA LEU A 17 -2.51 -0.50 -0.23
C LEU A 17 -3.09 -1.27 -1.41
N ALA A 18 -4.31 -0.95 -1.85
CA ALA A 18 -4.95 -1.52 -3.03
C ALA A 18 -4.19 -1.15 -4.32
N ALA A 19 -3.87 0.13 -4.52
CA ALA A 19 -3.08 0.57 -5.67
C ALA A 19 -1.69 -0.09 -5.69
N MET A 20 -1.05 -0.24 -4.53
CA MET A 20 0.22 -0.94 -4.39
C MET A 20 0.08 -2.43 -4.74
N ALA A 21 -0.94 -3.11 -4.21
CA ALA A 21 -1.22 -4.52 -4.47
C ALA A 21 -1.55 -4.80 -5.94
N ALA A 22 -2.25 -3.89 -6.61
CA ALA A 22 -2.62 -4.01 -8.02
C ALA A 22 -1.41 -4.02 -8.96
N THR A 23 -0.26 -3.46 -8.55
CA THR A 23 0.97 -3.50 -9.37
C THR A 23 1.53 -4.90 -9.56
N GLY A 24 1.23 -5.84 -8.64
CA GLY A 24 1.80 -7.18 -8.65
C GLY A 24 3.31 -7.25 -8.38
N LEU A 25 3.95 -6.12 -8.07
CA LEU A 25 5.39 -6.03 -7.81
C LEU A 25 5.69 -6.11 -6.31
N ASP A 26 6.85 -6.68 -5.96
CA ASP A 26 7.31 -6.75 -4.57
C ASP A 26 7.72 -5.37 -4.03
N ASN A 27 8.47 -4.60 -4.85
CA ASN A 27 8.91 -3.26 -4.51
C ASN A 27 8.24 -2.26 -5.46
N VAL A 28 7.46 -1.34 -4.90
CA VAL A 28 6.61 -0.43 -5.67
C VAL A 28 7.07 1.01 -5.48
N THR A 29 7.18 1.76 -6.57
CA THR A 29 7.53 3.18 -6.51
C THR A 29 6.35 4.00 -6.01
N ARG A 30 6.64 5.09 -5.29
CA ARG A 30 5.60 6.07 -4.92
C ARG A 30 4.81 6.57 -6.13
N VAL A 31 5.47 6.75 -7.28
CA VAL A 31 4.83 7.21 -8.51
C VAL A 31 3.82 6.19 -9.04
N ALA A 32 4.17 4.91 -9.11
CA ALA A 32 3.24 3.87 -9.57
C ALA A 32 1.98 3.79 -8.69
N ILE A 33 2.14 3.91 -7.37
CA ILE A 33 1.01 3.93 -6.43
C ILE A 33 0.13 5.16 -6.67
N ALA A 34 0.75 6.34 -6.83
CA ALA A 34 0.03 7.58 -7.09
C ALA A 34 -0.78 7.52 -8.39
N THR A 35 -0.18 6.97 -9.46
CA THR A 35 -0.86 6.72 -10.73
C THR A 35 -2.06 5.80 -10.55
N GLY A 36 -1.92 4.69 -9.83
CA GLY A 36 -3.02 3.78 -9.52
C GLY A 36 -4.14 4.42 -8.71
N MET A 37 -3.83 5.43 -7.90
CA MET A 37 -4.81 6.22 -7.14
C MET A 37 -5.40 7.39 -7.94
N GLY A 38 -4.91 7.70 -9.14
CA GLY A 38 -5.27 8.90 -9.90
C GLY A 38 -4.89 10.20 -9.19
N ARG A 39 -3.77 10.22 -8.44
CA ARG A 39 -3.34 11.34 -7.60
C ARG A 39 -1.91 11.78 -7.91
N ASP A 40 -1.58 13.01 -7.51
CA ASP A 40 -0.19 13.49 -7.56
C ASP A 40 0.68 12.77 -6.52
N SER A 41 1.90 12.39 -6.89
CA SER A 41 2.79 11.62 -6.00
C SER A 41 3.16 12.33 -4.69
N ARG A 42 3.06 13.67 -4.62
CA ARG A 42 3.28 14.45 -3.39
C ARG A 42 2.07 14.40 -2.46
N SER A 43 0.87 14.23 -3.01
CA SER A 43 -0.38 14.15 -2.22
C SER A 43 -0.54 12.86 -1.42
N ILE A 44 0.29 11.85 -1.69
CA ILE A 44 0.25 10.55 -1.01
C ILE A 44 1.36 10.37 0.03
N SER A 45 2.11 11.42 0.35
CA SER A 45 3.19 11.35 1.36
C SER A 45 2.65 11.03 2.75
N ALA A 46 1.60 11.70 3.20
CA ALA A 46 1.00 11.49 4.51
C ALA A 46 0.45 10.06 4.73
N PRO A 47 -0.36 9.46 3.83
CA PRO A 47 -0.78 8.07 4.00
C PRO A 47 0.39 7.09 3.91
N ARG A 48 1.42 7.36 3.09
CA ARG A 48 2.63 6.54 3.04
C ARG A 48 3.35 6.50 4.39
N GLU A 49 3.59 7.67 5.01
CA GLU A 49 4.27 7.77 6.31
C GLU A 49 3.49 7.03 7.40
N ARG A 50 2.16 7.24 7.48
CA ARG A 50 1.33 6.53 8.47
C ARG A 50 1.34 5.02 8.30
N LEU A 51 1.38 4.52 7.07
CA LEU A 51 1.48 3.08 6.80
C LEU A 51 2.85 2.49 7.19
N ILE A 52 3.92 3.29 7.08
CA ILE A 52 5.24 2.94 7.59
C ILE A 52 5.23 2.89 9.11
N ASP A 53 4.68 3.91 9.78
CA ASP A 53 4.58 3.96 11.24
C ASP A 53 3.75 2.79 11.80
N LYS A 54 2.67 2.42 11.10
CA LYS A 54 1.86 1.24 11.43
C LYS A 54 2.59 -0.08 11.15
N GLY A 55 3.71 -0.06 10.44
CA GLY A 55 4.47 -1.24 10.02
C GLY A 55 3.71 -2.13 9.02
N VAL A 56 2.83 -1.55 8.19
CA VAL A 56 2.11 -2.27 7.13
C VAL A 56 2.96 -2.34 5.86
N ILE A 57 3.70 -1.26 5.59
CA ILE A 57 4.69 -1.18 4.52
C ILE A 57 6.02 -0.72 5.13
N GLU A 58 7.11 -0.97 4.42
CA GLU A 58 8.43 -0.48 4.79
C GLU A 58 9.16 0.11 3.57
N PRO A 59 10.00 1.14 3.77
CA PRO A 59 10.86 1.65 2.71
C PRO A 59 11.97 0.64 2.40
N VAL A 60 12.30 0.48 1.11
CA VAL A 60 13.41 -0.38 0.67
C VAL A 60 14.52 0.41 -0.04
N GLY A 61 14.48 1.74 0.04
CA GLY A 61 15.41 2.66 -0.63
C GLY A 61 14.83 3.30 -1.89
N HIS A 62 15.44 4.40 -2.36
CA HIS A 62 15.08 5.09 -3.62
C HIS A 62 13.58 5.42 -3.81
N GLY A 63 12.84 5.68 -2.73
CA GLY A 63 11.40 5.98 -2.79
C GLY A 63 10.49 4.77 -3.08
N LEU A 64 11.05 3.56 -3.02
CA LEU A 64 10.33 2.30 -3.11
C LEU A 64 9.78 1.90 -1.74
N VAL A 65 8.67 1.16 -1.75
CA VAL A 65 8.08 0.52 -0.59
C VAL A 65 7.69 -0.92 -0.91
N ARG A 66 7.66 -1.77 0.11
CA ARG A 66 7.11 -3.14 0.04
C ARG A 66 6.18 -3.41 1.22
N PHE A 67 5.32 -4.42 1.10
CA PHE A 67 4.56 -4.92 2.25
C PHE A 67 5.49 -5.61 3.25
N THR A 68 5.25 -5.38 4.55
CA THR A 68 6.01 -6.04 5.62
C THR A 68 5.56 -7.48 5.84
N LEU A 69 4.29 -7.78 5.52
CA LEU A 69 3.67 -9.07 5.75
C LEU A 69 3.56 -9.85 4.44
N PRO A 70 4.20 -11.04 4.32
CA PRO A 70 4.07 -11.89 3.15
C PRO A 70 2.61 -12.20 2.80
N GLY A 71 2.33 -12.25 1.50
CA GLY A 71 1.00 -12.52 0.97
C GLY A 71 -0.03 -11.41 1.16
N PHE A 72 0.32 -10.29 1.81
CA PHE A 72 -0.66 -9.22 2.08
C PHE A 72 -1.19 -8.58 0.79
N GLY A 73 -0.35 -8.38 -0.22
CA GLY A 73 -0.81 -7.90 -1.53
C GLY A 73 -1.81 -8.85 -2.21
N ALA A 74 -1.62 -10.16 -2.08
CA ALA A 74 -2.57 -11.15 -2.60
C ALA A 74 -3.89 -11.12 -1.83
N PHE A 75 -3.83 -11.02 -0.50
CA PHE A 75 -5.01 -10.83 0.35
C PHE A 75 -5.80 -9.59 -0.06
N VAL A 76 -5.14 -8.45 -0.29
CA VAL A 76 -5.81 -7.19 -0.68
C VAL A 76 -6.51 -7.34 -2.03
N ARG A 77 -5.87 -7.96 -3.03
CA ARG A 77 -6.50 -8.20 -4.35
C ARG A 77 -7.74 -9.07 -4.26
N GLY A 78 -7.76 -10.07 -3.38
CA GLY A 78 -8.92 -10.93 -3.17
C GLY A 78 -10.06 -10.31 -2.37
N LEU A 79 -9.96 -9.04 -1.94
CA LEU A 79 -11.06 -8.34 -1.27
C LEU A 79 -12.15 -7.88 -2.25
N ASP A 80 -11.79 -7.63 -3.52
CA ASP A 80 -12.73 -7.21 -4.57
C ASP A 80 -13.52 -8.38 -5.17
N ASP A 81 -13.07 -9.63 -4.92
CA ASP A 81 -13.68 -10.87 -5.42
C ASP A 81 -14.79 -11.43 -4.49
N ALA A 82 -15.18 -10.70 -3.44
CA ALA A 82 -16.04 -11.19 -2.35
C ALA A 82 -17.33 -10.38 -2.14
#